data_AF-A0A822GKX8-F1
#
_entry.id   AF-A0A822GKX8-F1
#
_cell.length_a   1.000
_cell.length_b   1.000
_cell.length_c   1.000
_cell.angle_alpha   90.00
_cell.angle_beta   90.00
_cell.angle_gamma   90.00
#
_symmetry.space_group_name_H-M   'P 1'
#
loop_
_entity.id
_entity.type
_entity.pdbx_description
1 polymer ?
#
loop_
_entity_poly.entity_id
_entity_poly.type
_entity_poly.pdbx_seq_one_letter_code
_entity_poly.pdbx_strand_id
1 'polypeptide(L)'
;AWIITGGTNAGIMKLVGEIVDMNPSHRRPIHLIGIATWGCVADRHKLEVHGKTVVYTTPSPNEPDTALEPNHTKFIFVDDKRQGEYGGEIEFRARLEHAISGNFFGTRSKAASGIESQTLTTPSLHPEQSGYFEILSFE
;
A
#
# COMPACT_ATOMS: atom_id res chain seq x y z
N ALA A 1 -4.46 -13.29 -5.28
CA ALA A 1 -3.50 -12.71 -6.24
C ALA A 1 -3.06 -11.35 -5.71
N TRP A 2 -1.95 -10.80 -6.20
CA TRP A 2 -1.49 -9.46 -5.84
C TRP A 2 -1.71 -8.53 -7.03
N ILE A 3 -2.26 -7.35 -6.77
CA ILE A 3 -2.43 -6.27 -7.76
C ILE A 3 -1.60 -5.09 -7.24
N ILE A 4 -0.64 -4.62 -8.04
CA ILE A 4 0.24 -3.52 -7.69
C ILE A 4 -0.15 -2.29 -8.52
N THR A 5 -0.37 -1.15 -7.87
CA THR A 5 -0.73 0.11 -8.54
C THR A 5 0.04 1.30 -7.94
N GLY A 6 -0.19 2.51 -8.45
CA GLY A 6 0.32 3.76 -7.86
C GLY A 6 -0.33 4.15 -6.52
N GLY A 7 -1.41 3.48 -6.11
CA GLY A 7 -2.05 3.66 -4.79
C GLY A 7 -2.83 4.95 -4.56
N THR A 8 -2.73 5.93 -5.46
CA THR A 8 -3.40 7.22 -5.31
C THR A 8 -4.85 7.18 -5.77
N ASN A 9 -5.71 8.01 -5.18
CA ASN A 9 -7.13 8.11 -5.48
C ASN A 9 -7.40 8.93 -6.75
N ALA A 10 -6.67 8.62 -7.83
CA ALA A 10 -6.74 9.32 -9.10
C ALA A 10 -6.57 8.34 -10.28
N GLY A 11 -7.20 8.68 -11.41
CA GLY A 11 -7.05 7.94 -12.66
C GLY A 11 -7.37 6.45 -12.54
N ILE A 12 -6.50 5.61 -13.12
CA ILE A 12 -6.68 4.15 -13.19
C ILE A 12 -6.67 3.51 -11.79
N MET A 13 -5.86 4.03 -10.87
CA MET A 13 -5.71 3.46 -9.53
C MET A 13 -7.03 3.50 -8.76
N LYS A 14 -7.79 4.60 -8.89
CA LYS A 14 -9.16 4.72 -8.35
C LYS A 14 -10.10 3.68 -8.93
N LEU A 15 -10.11 3.52 -10.26
CA LEU A 15 -10.97 2.53 -10.92
C LEU A 15 -10.64 1.10 -10.47
N VAL A 16 -9.35 0.78 -10.30
CA VAL A 16 -8.93 -0.53 -9.81
C VAL A 16 -9.46 -0.78 -8.40
N GLY A 17 -9.36 0.21 -7.50
CA GLY A 17 -9.91 0.14 -6.15
C GLY A 17 -11.42 -0.12 -6.15
N GLU A 18 -12.17 0.67 -6.91
CA GLU A 18 -13.63 0.52 -7.06
C GLU A 18 -14.01 -0.86 -7.60
N ILE A 19 -13.30 -1.37 -8.61
CA ILE A 19 -13.57 -2.70 -9.20
C ILE A 19 -13.31 -3.82 -8.18
N VAL A 20 -12.24 -3.72 -7.39
CA VAL A 20 -11.93 -4.71 -6.35
C VAL A 20 -12.98 -4.68 -5.24
N ASP A 21 -13.44 -3.49 -4.83
CA ASP A 21 -14.48 -3.35 -3.80
C ASP A 21 -15.86 -3.86 -4.27
N MET A 22 -16.22 -3.66 -5.54
CA MET A 22 -17.49 -4.14 -6.11
C MET A 22 -17.65 -5.68 -6.07
N ASN A 23 -16.56 -6.43 -5.89
CA ASN A 23 -16.61 -7.89 -5.88
C ASN A 23 -16.00 -8.49 -4.59
N PRO A 24 -16.56 -8.20 -3.41
CA PRO A 24 -15.96 -8.61 -2.13
C PRO A 24 -15.99 -10.13 -1.93
N SER A 25 -16.76 -10.86 -2.74
CA SER A 25 -16.98 -12.32 -2.64
C SER A 25 -15.84 -13.15 -3.26
N HIS A 26 -14.61 -12.68 -3.20
CA HIS A 26 -13.46 -13.43 -3.67
C HIS A 26 -13.18 -14.61 -2.72
N ARG A 27 -13.09 -15.84 -3.27
CA ARG A 27 -12.73 -17.05 -2.50
C ARG A 27 -11.39 -16.94 -1.77
N ARG A 28 -10.53 -16.01 -2.19
CA ARG A 28 -9.26 -15.66 -1.56
C ARG A 28 -9.12 -14.14 -1.54
N PRO A 29 -8.52 -13.56 -0.49
CA PRO A 29 -8.29 -12.12 -0.43
C PRO A 29 -7.42 -11.66 -1.61
N ILE A 30 -7.80 -10.53 -2.21
CA ILE A 30 -6.95 -9.81 -3.16
C ILE A 30 -6.08 -8.86 -2.36
N HIS A 31 -4.76 -8.93 -2.56
CA HIS A 31 -3.84 -7.95 -2.01
C HIS A 31 -3.66 -6.84 -3.03
N LEU A 32 -4.44 -5.77 -2.88
CA LEU A 32 -4.30 -4.55 -3.66
C LEU A 32 -3.27 -3.66 -2.94
N ILE A 33 -2.08 -3.53 -3.54
CA ILE A 33 -0.89 -2.88 -2.95
C ILE A 33 -0.61 -1.59 -3.73
N GLY A 34 -0.61 -0.47 -3.02
CA GLY A 34 -0.33 0.85 -3.59
C GLY A 34 1.12 1.21 -3.33
N ILE A 35 1.85 1.60 -4.38
CA ILE A 35 3.21 2.14 -4.24
C ILE A 35 3.16 3.61 -4.62
N ALA A 36 3.39 4.49 -3.66
CA ALA A 36 3.27 5.94 -3.84
C ALA A 36 4.55 6.67 -3.41
N THR A 37 4.88 7.75 -4.12
CA THR A 37 5.93 8.68 -3.68
C THR A 37 5.46 9.42 -2.43
N TRP A 38 6.21 9.29 -1.33
CA TRP A 38 5.90 9.87 -0.02
C TRP A 38 5.74 11.39 -0.08
N GLY A 39 6.58 12.04 -0.88
CA GLY A 39 6.56 13.48 -1.14
C GLY A 39 5.22 14.04 -1.66
N CYS A 40 4.37 13.20 -2.25
CA CYS A 40 3.09 13.57 -2.85
C CYS A 40 1.86 13.17 -2.03
N VAL A 41 2.04 12.44 -0.93
CA VAL A 41 0.92 11.92 -0.14
C VAL A 41 0.31 13.05 0.68
N ALA A 42 -0.97 13.31 0.47
CA ALA A 42 -1.71 14.28 1.26
C ALA A 42 -1.77 13.84 2.72
N ASP A 43 -1.76 14.80 3.66
CA ASP A 43 -1.81 14.51 5.09
C ASP A 43 -0.73 13.53 5.61
N ARG A 44 0.40 13.40 4.90
CA ARG A 44 1.47 12.44 5.26
C ARG A 44 1.97 12.56 6.71
N HIS A 45 1.97 13.76 7.27
CA HIS A 45 2.33 14.01 8.67
C HIS A 45 1.47 13.23 9.68
N LYS A 46 0.24 12.85 9.31
CA LYS A 46 -0.64 12.00 10.14
C LYS A 46 -0.19 10.54 10.12
N LEU A 47 0.46 10.11 9.06
CA LEU A 47 0.95 8.75 8.83
C LEU A 47 2.35 8.53 9.43
N GLU A 48 3.05 9.59 9.86
CA GLU A 48 4.37 9.55 10.53
C GLU A 48 4.27 9.08 11.99
N VAL A 49 3.65 7.92 12.23
CA VAL A 49 3.61 7.30 13.55
C VAL A 49 4.14 5.87 13.50
N HIS A 50 4.97 5.53 14.48
CA HIS A 50 5.61 4.23 14.55
C HIS A 50 4.82 3.31 15.49
N GLY A 51 4.52 2.09 15.02
CA GLY A 51 3.90 1.03 15.82
C GLY A 51 2.46 1.31 16.26
N LYS A 52 1.75 2.22 15.58
CA LYS A 52 0.38 2.60 15.90
C LYS A 52 -0.49 2.58 14.65
N THR A 53 -1.75 2.23 14.84
CA THR A 53 -2.78 2.38 13.83
C THR A 53 -3.18 3.84 13.70
N VAL A 54 -3.29 4.33 12.46
CA VAL A 54 -3.80 5.66 12.12
C VAL A 54 -5.03 5.52 11.25
N VAL A 55 -6.01 6.38 11.50
CA VAL A 55 -7.13 6.60 10.58
C VAL A 55 -6.71 7.67 9.58
N TYR A 56 -6.62 7.28 8.31
CA TYR A 56 -6.42 8.22 7.21
C TYR A 56 -7.77 8.51 6.57
N THR A 57 -8.14 9.80 6.55
CA THR A 57 -9.36 10.27 5.89
C THR A 57 -8.96 10.92 4.58
N THR A 58 -9.60 10.49 3.48
CA THR A 58 -9.40 11.09 2.15
C THR A 58 -9.61 12.61 2.21
N PRO A 59 -8.57 13.41 1.91
CA PRO A 59 -8.69 14.87 1.93
C PRO A 59 -9.65 15.39 0.87
N SER A 60 -10.03 16.66 0.99
CA SER A 60 -10.93 17.29 0.02
C SER A 60 -10.28 17.33 -1.38
N PRO A 61 -11.06 17.26 -2.48
CA PRO A 61 -10.50 17.24 -3.84
C PRO A 61 -9.70 18.49 -4.25
N ASN A 62 -9.71 19.54 -3.43
CA ASN A 62 -9.04 20.82 -3.70
C ASN A 62 -7.64 20.90 -3.07
N GLU A 63 -7.19 19.88 -2.36
CA GLU A 63 -5.84 19.83 -1.79
C GLU A 63 -4.77 19.64 -2.89
N PRO A 64 -3.58 20.26 -2.76
CA PRO A 64 -2.52 20.17 -3.76
C PRO A 64 -1.86 18.79 -3.79
N ASP A 65 -1.91 18.07 -2.68
CA ASP A 65 -1.32 16.75 -2.52
C ASP A 65 -2.31 15.64 -2.90
N THR A 66 -1.77 14.45 -3.17
CA THR A 66 -2.56 13.34 -3.67
C THR A 66 -3.13 12.49 -2.54
N ALA A 67 -4.45 12.30 -2.56
CA ALA A 67 -5.09 11.37 -1.64
C ALA A 67 -4.73 9.91 -1.95
N LEU A 68 -4.55 9.08 -0.92
CA LEU A 68 -4.49 7.63 -1.05
C LEU A 68 -5.85 7.04 -1.40
N GLU A 69 -5.86 5.97 -2.19
CA GLU A 69 -7.08 5.27 -2.58
C GLU A 69 -7.54 4.33 -1.46
N PRO A 70 -8.81 4.43 -1.00
CA PRO A 70 -9.27 3.79 0.23
C PRO A 70 -9.45 2.27 0.15
N ASN A 71 -9.59 1.70 -1.06
CA ASN A 71 -9.82 0.26 -1.26
C ASN A 71 -8.52 -0.55 -1.35
N HIS A 72 -7.36 0.12 -1.31
CA HIS A 72 -6.07 -0.56 -1.20
C HIS A 72 -5.89 -1.21 0.18
N THR A 73 -5.38 -2.43 0.17
CA THR A 73 -5.17 -3.24 1.37
C THR A 73 -3.82 -3.00 2.04
N LYS A 74 -2.85 -2.45 1.31
CA LYS A 74 -1.49 -2.14 1.79
C LYS A 74 -0.91 -0.98 1.01
N PHE A 75 0.04 -0.29 1.63
CA PHE A 75 0.82 0.76 0.98
C PHE A 75 2.32 0.56 1.20
N ILE A 76 3.09 0.92 0.18
CA ILE A 76 4.54 1.15 0.26
C ILE A 76 4.76 2.61 -0.10
N PHE A 77 5.39 3.36 0.81
CA PHE A 77 5.78 4.73 0.55
C PHE A 77 7.26 4.79 0.19
N VAL A 78 7.56 5.39 -0.95
CA VAL A 78 8.93 5.60 -1.43
C VAL A 78 9.31 7.04 -1.16
N ASP A 79 10.30 7.26 -0.29
CA ASP A 79 10.84 8.59 -0.01
C ASP A 79 12.08 8.85 -0.85
N ASP A 80 11.98 9.81 -1.78
CA ASP A 80 13.07 10.29 -2.62
C ASP A 80 13.58 11.68 -2.20
N LYS A 81 13.15 12.15 -1.02
CA LYS A 81 13.46 13.46 -0.42
C LYS A 81 12.91 14.67 -1.18
N ARG A 82 12.09 14.48 -2.23
CA ARG A 82 11.41 15.55 -2.96
C ARG A 82 10.00 15.74 -2.42
N GLN A 83 9.43 16.93 -2.59
CA GLN A 83 8.06 17.24 -2.16
C GLN A 83 7.22 17.64 -3.37
N GLY A 84 6.02 17.07 -3.49
CA GLY A 84 5.08 17.36 -4.58
C GLY A 84 5.49 16.82 -5.96
N GLU A 85 6.61 16.11 -6.07
CA GLU A 85 7.10 15.55 -7.33
C GLU A 85 6.75 14.08 -7.48
N TYR A 86 5.93 13.76 -8.48
CA TYR A 86 5.57 12.37 -8.79
C TYR A 86 6.73 11.58 -9.41
N GLY A 87 6.66 10.26 -9.28
CA GLY A 87 7.52 9.33 -10.02
C GLY A 87 8.77 8.88 -9.25
N GLY A 88 8.96 9.30 -8.00
CA GLY A 88 9.98 8.75 -7.11
C GLY A 88 9.85 7.23 -6.93
N GLU A 89 8.64 6.69 -7.06
CA GLU A 89 8.39 5.26 -6.92
C GLU A 89 8.72 4.40 -8.16
N ILE A 90 8.95 5.01 -9.33
CA ILE A 90 9.00 4.29 -10.61
C ILE A 90 10.12 3.25 -10.64
N GLU A 91 11.34 3.63 -10.25
CA GLU A 91 12.49 2.72 -10.25
C GLU A 91 12.29 1.62 -9.20
N PHE A 92 11.82 1.98 -8.01
CA PHE A 92 11.53 1.03 -6.94
C PHE A 92 10.51 -0.02 -7.39
N ARG A 93 9.40 0.39 -8.01
CA ARG A 93 8.38 -0.53 -8.52
C ARG A 93 8.96 -1.49 -9.55
N ALA A 94 9.74 -1.00 -10.52
CA ALA A 94 10.37 -1.84 -11.53
C ALA A 94 11.31 -2.88 -10.91
N ARG A 95 12.12 -2.49 -9.93
CA ARG A 95 13.04 -3.40 -9.20
C ARG A 95 12.29 -4.42 -8.36
N LEU A 96 11.22 -4.01 -7.68
CA LEU A 96 10.35 -4.89 -6.90
C LEU A 96 9.69 -5.94 -7.78
N GLU A 97 9.08 -5.52 -8.89
CA GLU A 97 8.45 -6.42 -9.88
C GLU A 97 9.47 -7.41 -10.44
N HIS A 98 10.67 -6.93 -10.81
CA HIS A 98 11.75 -7.78 -11.30
C HIS A 98 12.18 -8.82 -10.25
N ALA A 99 12.41 -8.40 -9.01
CA ALA A 99 12.82 -9.29 -7.92
C ALA A 99 11.75 -10.36 -7.63
N ILE A 100 10.47 -9.97 -7.61
CA ILE A 100 9.36 -10.92 -7.42
C ILE A 100 9.28 -11.90 -8.60
N SER A 101 9.51 -11.42 -9.83
CA SER A 101 9.48 -12.27 -11.02
C SER A 101 10.65 -13.27 -11.08
N GLY A 102 11.84 -12.88 -10.62
CA GLY A 102 13.05 -13.71 -10.62
C GLY A 102 13.11 -14.74 -9.48
N ASN A 103 12.47 -14.45 -8.35
CA ASN A 103 12.63 -15.25 -7.12
C ASN A 103 11.74 -16.51 -7.04
N PHE A 104 11.09 -16.95 -8.12
CA PHE A 104 10.29 -18.19 -8.08
C PHE A 104 10.83 -19.36 -8.92
N PHE A 105 11.90 -19.18 -9.71
CA PHE A 105 12.51 -20.27 -10.51
C PHE A 105 14.01 -20.48 -10.29
N GLY A 106 14.55 -20.16 -9.10
CA GLY A 106 15.95 -20.48 -8.79
C GLY A 106 16.28 -20.37 -7.30
N THR A 107 16.78 -21.47 -6.74
CA THR A 107 17.45 -21.60 -5.43
C THR A 107 16.61 -21.43 -4.17
N ARG A 108 16.08 -22.56 -3.70
CA ARG A 108 15.78 -22.81 -2.29
C ARG A 108 17.10 -22.98 -1.52
N SER A 109 17.82 -21.89 -1.25
CA SER A 109 18.93 -21.94 -0.29
C SER A 109 18.38 -21.73 1.12
N LYS A 110 18.69 -22.69 1.99
CA LYS A 110 18.47 -22.68 3.45
C LYS A 110 19.22 -21.50 4.11
N ALA A 111 18.72 -21.16 5.31
CA ALA A 111 19.18 -20.17 6.30
C ALA A 111 18.52 -18.78 6.13
N ALA A 112 18.00 -18.11 7.17
CA ALA A 112 18.31 -18.21 8.59
C ALA A 112 17.06 -18.12 9.49
N SER A 113 17.21 -18.69 10.68
CA SER A 113 16.31 -18.64 11.82
C SER A 113 16.07 -17.22 12.33
N GLY A 114 14.81 -16.90 12.64
CA GLY A 114 14.45 -15.77 13.50
C GLY A 114 13.52 -14.74 12.87
N ILE A 115 12.26 -15.11 12.61
CA ILE A 115 11.17 -14.14 12.47
C ILE A 115 10.00 -14.68 13.28
N GLU A 116 9.79 -14.14 14.48
CA GLU A 116 8.54 -14.33 15.19
C GLU A 116 7.49 -13.42 14.55
N SER A 117 6.58 -14.02 13.78
CA SER A 117 5.33 -13.38 13.39
C SER A 117 4.30 -13.66 14.48
N GLN A 118 3.94 -12.65 15.26
CA GLN A 118 2.78 -12.75 16.15
C GLN A 118 1.52 -12.40 15.35
N THR A 119 0.71 -13.43 15.05
CA THR A 119 -0.62 -13.25 14.45
C THR A 119 -1.63 -13.09 15.58
N LEU A 120 -2.16 -11.89 15.77
CA LEU A 120 -3.32 -11.66 16.65
C LEU A 120 -4.59 -11.61 15.79
N THR A 121 -5.41 -12.65 15.88
CA THR A 121 -6.77 -12.70 15.35
C THR A 121 -7.76 -12.14 16.37
N THR A 122 -8.61 -11.20 15.96
CA THR A 122 -9.83 -10.82 16.70
C THR A 122 -10.91 -10.31 15.74
N PRO A 123 -12.21 -10.36 16.12
CA PRO A 123 -13.29 -10.82 15.26
C PRO A 123 -14.01 -9.71 14.47
N SER A 124 -14.73 -10.17 13.44
CA SER A 124 -15.56 -9.41 12.50
C SER A 124 -16.57 -8.47 13.16
N LEU A 125 -16.60 -7.20 12.71
CA LEU A 125 -17.77 -6.33 12.68
C LEU A 125 -17.62 -5.28 11.55
N HIS A 126 -18.66 -5.15 10.74
CA HIS A 126 -18.86 -4.23 9.61
C HIS A 126 -19.48 -2.90 10.12
N PRO A 127 -19.62 -1.82 9.31
CA PRO A 127 -18.61 -0.95 8.70
C PRO A 127 -18.75 0.53 9.14
N GLU A 128 -17.64 1.27 9.22
CA GLU A 128 -17.58 2.68 8.78
C GLU A 128 -16.17 2.94 8.22
N GLN A 129 -16.10 3.83 7.25
CA GLN A 129 -15.04 4.02 6.23
C GLN A 129 -13.66 4.39 6.79
N SER A 130 -12.98 3.44 7.46
CA SER A 130 -11.59 3.58 7.87
C SER A 130 -10.78 2.39 7.38
N GLY A 131 -9.99 2.61 6.33
CA GLY A 131 -8.96 1.67 5.92
C GLY A 131 -7.89 1.56 7.01
N TYR A 132 -7.54 0.34 7.42
CA TYR A 132 -6.40 0.07 8.27
C TYR A 132 -5.18 -0.15 7.36
N PHE A 133 -4.17 0.70 7.46
CA PHE A 133 -2.98 0.62 6.61
C PHE A 133 -1.79 0.06 7.39
N GLU A 134 -1.18 -0.99 6.86
CA GLU A 134 0.15 -1.45 7.29
C GLU A 134 1.19 -0.64 6.50
N ILE A 135 1.93 0.23 7.19
CA ILE A 135 2.99 1.05 6.60
C ILE A 135 4.30 0.26 6.65
N LEU A 136 4.82 -0.09 5.48
CA LEU A 136 6.16 -0.66 5.34
C LEU A 136 7.12 0.46 4.91
N SER A 137 7.93 0.94 5.84
CA SER A 137 9.01 1.90 5.55
C SER A 137 10.28 1.13 5.16
N PHE A 138 10.92 1.57 4.08
CA PHE A 138 12.25 1.09 3.65
C PHE A 138 13.20 2.29 3.66
N GLU A 139 14.29 2.22 4.42
CA GLU A 139 15.38 3.21 4.41
C GLU A 139 16.30 3.08 3.19
#